data_AF-A0A949BRH2-F1
#
_entry.id   AF-A0A949BRH2-F1
#
_cell.length_a   1.000
_cell.length_b   1.000
_cell.length_c   1.000
_cell.angle_alpha   90.00
_cell.angle_beta   90.00
_cell.angle_gamma   90.00
#
_symmetry.space_group_name_H-M   'P 1'
#
loop_
_entity.id
_entity.type
_entity.pdbx_description
1 polymer ?
#
loop_
_entity_poly.entity_id
_entity_poly.type
_entity_poly.pdbx_seq_one_letter_code
_entity_poly.pdbx_strand_id
1 'polypeptide(L)'
;MMGYRLKSRDEEKRKLRGHVIRLEAANEAHKAARKSLEDKNKDLKRRNEELEKTVKRLEEEKEKLRRQRDRYRDMIFKPNKKSTEVEQPKVSQGGLVNMVHRARDWLGPYYDKILEEIRSCPVKYADETVHRIDGINQWLWGFFTRERAYYVIEESRGKGVAEKYLRGSHEDDVLVRDDYGAYTKLP
;
A
#
# COMPACT_ATOMS: atom_id res chain seq x y z
N MET A 1 63.93 50.29 1.70
CA MET A 1 63.78 49.96 0.27
C MET A 1 63.85 48.46 0.10
N MET A 2 62.72 47.82 -0.24
CA MET A 2 62.59 46.36 -0.37
C MET A 2 63.28 45.88 -1.66
N GLY A 3 64.37 45.13 -1.52
CA GLY A 3 65.10 44.55 -2.64
C GLY A 3 64.33 43.39 -3.28
N TYR A 4 63.93 43.54 -4.54
CA TYR A 4 63.37 42.45 -5.33
C TYR A 4 64.49 41.47 -5.72
N ARG A 5 64.55 40.31 -5.04
CA ARG A 5 65.41 39.18 -5.42
C ARG A 5 64.87 38.58 -6.72
N LEU A 6 65.54 38.85 -7.85
CA LEU A 6 65.26 38.19 -9.13
C LEU A 6 65.51 36.69 -8.96
N LYS A 7 64.49 35.87 -9.21
CA LYS A 7 64.58 34.40 -9.07
C LYS A 7 65.50 33.84 -10.14
N SER A 8 66.30 32.83 -9.80
CA SER A 8 67.12 32.14 -10.77
C SER A 8 66.23 31.46 -11.81
N ARG A 9 66.62 31.52 -13.09
CA ARG A 9 65.91 30.90 -14.21
C ARG A 9 65.61 29.42 -13.97
N ASP A 10 66.44 28.74 -13.19
CA ASP A 10 66.27 27.32 -12.85
C ASP A 10 65.21 27.07 -11.77
N GLU A 11 65.05 27.98 -10.80
CA GLU A 11 63.94 27.91 -9.83
C GLU A 11 62.59 28.11 -10.51
N GLU A 12 62.54 29.04 -11.47
CA GLU A 12 61.34 29.34 -12.23
C GLU A 12 60.96 28.17 -13.14
N LYS A 13 61.94 27.56 -13.83
CA LYS A 13 61.74 26.31 -14.58
C LYS A 13 61.26 25.16 -13.71
N ARG A 14 61.79 25.00 -12.49
CA ARG A 14 61.36 23.94 -11.56
C ARG A 14 59.93 24.15 -11.09
N LYS A 15 59.55 25.39 -10.79
CA LYS A 15 58.17 25.75 -10.41
C LYS A 15 57.19 25.52 -11.55
N LEU A 16 57.55 25.91 -12.78
CA LEU A 16 56.76 25.67 -13.99
C LEU A 16 56.55 24.17 -14.24
N ARG A 17 57.61 23.34 -14.12
CA ARG A 17 57.47 21.87 -14.21
C ARG A 17 56.52 21.31 -13.15
N GLY A 18 56.58 21.80 -11.92
CA GLY A 18 55.64 21.41 -10.86
C GLY A 18 54.20 21.88 -11.09
N HIS A 19 53.97 22.96 -11.85
CA HIS A 19 52.63 23.34 -12.30
C HIS A 19 52.14 22.42 -13.43
N VAL A 20 53.01 22.11 -14.40
CA VAL A 20 52.68 21.21 -15.52
C VAL A 20 52.24 19.84 -15.00
N ILE A 21 53.01 19.22 -14.09
CA ILE A 21 52.66 17.91 -13.52
C ILE A 21 51.29 17.94 -12.80
N ARG A 22 50.99 19.03 -12.07
CA ARG A 22 49.69 19.19 -11.39
C ARG A 22 48.55 19.38 -12.38
N LEU A 23 48.77 20.12 -13.46
CA LEU A 23 47.79 20.30 -14.53
C LEU A 23 47.53 19.00 -15.29
N GLU A 24 48.57 18.21 -15.55
CA GLU A 24 48.45 16.88 -16.16
C GLU A 24 47.65 15.92 -15.29
N ALA A 25 47.95 15.84 -13.99
CA ALA A 25 47.19 15.02 -13.04
C ALA A 25 45.73 15.47 -12.92
N ALA A 26 45.48 16.78 -12.87
CA ALA A 26 44.13 17.33 -12.85
C ALA A 26 43.37 17.01 -14.16
N ASN A 27 44.02 17.11 -15.32
CA ASN A 27 43.42 16.75 -16.60
C ASN A 27 43.04 15.27 -16.68
N GLU A 28 43.89 14.37 -16.18
CA GLU A 28 43.55 12.94 -16.15
C GLU A 28 42.39 12.64 -15.19
N ALA A 29 42.36 13.29 -14.01
CA ALA A 29 41.22 13.18 -13.10
C ALA A 29 39.91 13.69 -13.73
N HIS A 30 39.96 14.82 -14.47
CA HIS A 30 38.82 15.34 -15.20
C HIS A 30 38.35 14.40 -16.32
N LYS A 31 39.26 13.76 -17.05
CA LYS A 31 38.91 12.76 -18.07
C LYS A 31 38.22 11.54 -17.44
N ALA A 32 38.74 11.03 -16.32
CA ALA A 32 38.13 9.92 -15.60
C ALA A 32 36.73 10.27 -15.08
N ALA A 33 36.57 11.45 -14.49
CA ALA A 33 35.27 11.95 -14.03
C ALA A 33 34.26 12.09 -15.17
N ARG A 34 34.70 12.63 -16.32
CA ARG A 34 33.87 12.78 -17.53
C ARG A 34 33.40 11.42 -18.04
N LYS A 35 34.28 10.43 -18.11
CA LYS A 35 33.93 9.06 -18.52
C LYS A 35 32.89 8.44 -17.58
N SER A 36 33.08 8.57 -16.26
CA SER A 36 32.10 8.08 -15.28
C SER A 36 30.73 8.77 -15.41
N LEU A 37 30.71 10.08 -15.69
CA LEU A 37 29.47 10.81 -15.96
C LEU A 37 28.80 10.35 -17.26
N GLU A 38 29.57 10.06 -18.30
CA GLU A 38 29.05 9.52 -19.56
C GLU A 38 28.41 8.13 -19.35
N ASP A 39 29.03 7.26 -18.56
CA ASP A 39 28.47 5.94 -18.25
C ASP A 39 27.20 6.04 -17.39
N LYS A 40 27.19 6.90 -16.36
CA LYS A 40 25.99 7.19 -15.57
C LYS A 40 24.84 7.74 -16.42
N ASN A 41 25.14 8.61 -17.39
CA ASN A 41 24.14 9.14 -18.30
C ASN A 41 23.54 8.07 -19.21
N LYS A 42 24.32 7.06 -19.63
CA LYS A 42 23.79 5.93 -20.41
C LYS A 42 22.85 5.08 -19.56
N ASP A 43 23.23 4.78 -18.33
CA ASP A 43 22.38 4.02 -17.40
C ASP A 43 21.08 4.76 -17.08
N LEU A 44 21.15 6.06 -16.84
CA LEU A 44 19.97 6.90 -16.61
C LEU A 44 19.03 6.90 -17.81
N LYS A 45 19.56 6.98 -19.03
CA LYS A 45 18.74 6.89 -20.26
C LYS A 45 18.01 5.55 -20.34
N ARG A 46 18.72 4.44 -20.13
CA ARG A 46 18.12 3.10 -20.12
C ARG A 46 17.00 2.99 -19.08
N ARG A 47 17.23 3.50 -17.87
CA ARG A 47 16.25 3.45 -16.79
C ARG A 47 15.03 4.31 -17.07
N ASN A 48 15.21 5.47 -17.71
CA ASN A 48 14.10 6.30 -18.17
C ASN A 48 13.24 5.58 -19.22
N GLU A 49 13.86 4.90 -20.19
CA GLU A 49 13.12 4.10 -21.19
C GLU A 49 12.32 2.95 -20.54
N GLU A 50 12.87 2.29 -19.53
CA GLU A 50 12.18 1.24 -18.77
C GLU A 50 11.01 1.79 -17.95
N LEU A 51 11.19 2.96 -17.32
CA LEU A 51 10.14 3.65 -16.59
C LEU A 51 9.00 4.10 -17.51
N GLU A 52 9.31 4.65 -18.68
CA GLU A 52 8.31 5.05 -19.67
C GLU A 52 7.44 3.87 -20.12
N LYS A 53 8.05 2.69 -20.37
CA LYS A 53 7.30 1.46 -20.68
C LYS A 53 6.39 1.04 -19.53
N THR A 54 6.87 1.17 -18.30
CA THR A 54 6.11 0.80 -17.10
C THR A 54 4.91 1.74 -16.89
N VAL A 55 5.11 3.05 -17.04
CA VAL A 55 4.05 4.05 -16.96
C VAL A 55 2.97 3.77 -18.00
N LYS A 56 3.37 3.53 -19.25
CA LYS A 56 2.44 3.20 -20.33
C LYS A 56 1.59 1.96 -20.00
N ARG A 57 2.21 0.91 -19.48
CA ARG A 57 1.51 -0.31 -19.05
C ARG A 57 0.47 -0.02 -17.95
N LEU A 58 0.87 0.77 -16.94
CA LEU A 58 -0.01 1.13 -15.82
C LEU A 58 -1.18 2.01 -16.27
N GLU A 59 -0.96 2.93 -17.22
CA GLU A 59 -2.02 3.74 -17.80
C GLU A 59 -3.05 2.88 -18.56
N GLU A 60 -2.59 1.90 -19.35
CA GLU A 60 -3.47 0.95 -20.03
C GLU A 60 -4.30 0.11 -19.05
N GLU A 61 -3.69 -0.33 -17.95
CA GLU A 61 -4.36 -1.09 -16.90
C GLU A 61 -5.39 -0.24 -16.14
N LYS A 62 -5.02 0.98 -15.77
CA LYS A 62 -5.91 1.96 -15.13
C LYS A 62 -7.15 2.22 -15.99
N GLU A 63 -6.98 2.30 -17.31
CA GLU A 63 -8.10 2.59 -18.20
C GLU A 63 -9.01 1.39 -18.46
N LYS A 64 -8.48 0.17 -18.38
CA LYS A 64 -9.31 -1.05 -18.31
C LYS A 64 -10.17 -1.04 -17.05
N LEU A 65 -9.58 -0.74 -15.89
CA LEU A 65 -10.31 -0.67 -14.61
C LEU A 65 -11.35 0.45 -14.63
N ARG A 66 -11.03 1.62 -15.18
CA ARG A 66 -11.98 2.72 -15.35
C ARG A 66 -13.17 2.32 -16.21
N ARG A 67 -12.95 1.67 -17.35
CA ARG A 67 -14.03 1.14 -18.20
C ARG A 67 -14.89 0.12 -17.46
N GLN A 68 -14.28 -0.76 -16.68
CA GLN A 68 -15.01 -1.74 -15.88
C GLN A 68 -15.87 -1.05 -14.81
N ARG A 69 -15.31 -0.08 -14.08
CA ARG A 69 -16.04 0.75 -13.12
C ARG A 69 -17.21 1.46 -13.80
N ASP A 70 -17.00 2.09 -14.95
CA ASP A 70 -18.04 2.83 -15.66
C ASP A 70 -19.16 1.90 -16.14
N ARG A 71 -18.83 0.67 -16.59
CA ARG A 71 -19.83 -0.36 -16.88
C ARG A 71 -20.65 -0.74 -15.64
N TYR A 72 -20.01 -0.97 -14.50
CA TYR A 72 -20.73 -1.27 -13.27
C TYR A 72 -21.57 -0.09 -12.78
N ARG A 73 -21.03 1.13 -12.87
CA ARG A 73 -21.76 2.35 -12.54
C ARG A 73 -23.01 2.49 -13.41
N ASP A 74 -22.87 2.31 -14.72
CA ASP A 74 -24.00 2.43 -15.64
C ASP A 74 -24.99 1.27 -15.51
N MET A 75 -24.57 0.09 -15.05
CA MET A 75 -25.46 -1.03 -14.74
C MET A 75 -26.26 -0.79 -13.46
N ILE A 76 -25.63 -0.22 -12.43
CA ILE A 76 -26.23 -0.01 -11.11
C ILE A 76 -27.06 1.29 -11.09
N PHE A 77 -26.57 2.35 -11.74
CA PHE A 77 -27.08 3.71 -11.60
C PHE A 77 -27.66 4.31 -12.88
N LYS A 78 -27.86 3.55 -13.98
CA LYS A 78 -28.57 4.12 -15.16
C LYS A 78 -29.96 4.58 -14.72
N PRO A 79 -30.27 5.88 -14.77
CA PRO A 79 -31.62 6.33 -14.52
C PRO A 79 -32.49 5.92 -15.72
N ASN A 80 -33.54 5.16 -15.46
CA ASN A 80 -34.56 4.84 -16.46
C ASN A 80 -35.28 6.15 -16.82
N LYS A 81 -35.29 6.57 -18.09
CA LYS A 81 -35.87 7.84 -18.56
C LYS A 81 -37.41 7.91 -18.48
N LYS A 82 -38.04 7.03 -17.71
CA LYS A 82 -39.46 7.05 -17.36
C LYS A 82 -39.58 6.64 -15.89
N SER A 83 -39.58 7.61 -14.98
CA SER A 83 -39.88 7.36 -13.57
C SER A 83 -40.66 8.54 -13.00
N THR A 84 -41.89 8.75 -13.50
CA THR A 84 -42.96 9.33 -12.68
C THR A 84 -43.64 8.28 -11.80
N GLU A 85 -43.29 7.00 -11.93
CA GLU A 85 -43.56 5.94 -10.98
C GLU A 85 -42.31 5.05 -10.92
N VAL A 86 -41.75 4.84 -9.73
CA VAL A 86 -40.64 3.89 -9.55
C VAL A 86 -41.25 2.49 -9.56
N GLU A 87 -41.42 1.90 -10.75
CA GLU A 87 -41.59 0.46 -10.83
C GLU A 87 -40.30 -0.18 -10.31
N GLN A 88 -40.37 -0.77 -9.11
CA GLN A 88 -39.24 -1.53 -8.58
C GLN A 88 -38.88 -2.62 -9.58
N PRO A 89 -37.59 -2.81 -9.91
CA PRO A 89 -37.19 -3.93 -10.74
C PRO A 89 -37.75 -5.20 -10.11
N LYS A 90 -38.47 -6.02 -10.90
CA LYS A 90 -39.08 -7.29 -10.47
C LYS A 90 -37.99 -8.34 -10.22
N VAL A 91 -37.11 -8.07 -9.27
CA VAL A 91 -36.18 -9.06 -8.74
C VAL A 91 -36.92 -9.78 -7.62
N SER A 92 -37.11 -11.09 -7.78
CA SER A 92 -37.67 -11.89 -6.70
C SER A 92 -36.72 -11.87 -5.49
N GLN A 93 -37.26 -12.06 -4.28
CA GLN A 93 -36.43 -12.21 -3.08
C GLN A 93 -35.37 -13.31 -3.26
N GLY A 94 -35.73 -14.43 -3.91
CA GLY A 94 -34.78 -15.49 -4.26
C GLY A 94 -33.69 -15.03 -5.24
N GLY A 95 -34.01 -14.12 -6.16
CA GLY A 95 -33.02 -13.48 -7.04
C GLY A 95 -31.99 -12.65 -6.27
N LEU A 96 -32.43 -11.89 -5.26
CA LEU A 96 -31.56 -11.13 -4.36
C LEU A 96 -30.67 -12.04 -3.52
N VAL A 97 -31.25 -13.07 -2.91
CA VAL A 97 -30.50 -14.07 -2.12
C VAL A 97 -29.43 -14.74 -2.98
N ASN A 98 -29.77 -15.16 -4.20
CA ASN A 98 -28.81 -15.76 -5.12
C ASN A 98 -27.69 -14.80 -5.55
N MET A 99 -27.99 -13.51 -5.69
CA MET A 99 -26.95 -12.49 -5.96
C MET A 99 -25.99 -12.36 -4.78
N VAL A 100 -26.49 -12.32 -3.55
CA VAL A 100 -25.66 -12.26 -2.34
C VAL A 100 -24.83 -13.53 -2.18
N HIS A 101 -25.40 -14.71 -2.43
CA HIS A 101 -24.64 -15.98 -2.39
C HIS A 101 -23.50 -16.00 -3.42
N ARG A 102 -23.74 -15.56 -4.66
CA ARG A 102 -22.66 -15.47 -5.66
C ARG A 102 -21.58 -14.48 -5.24
N ALA A 103 -21.95 -13.36 -4.66
CA ALA A 103 -20.98 -12.39 -4.13
C ALA A 103 -20.16 -12.99 -2.98
N ARG A 104 -20.80 -13.72 -2.07
CA ARG A 104 -20.12 -14.47 -1.00
C ARG A 104 -19.12 -15.46 -1.58
N ASP A 105 -19.52 -16.27 -2.55
CA ASP A 105 -18.64 -17.30 -3.12
C ASP A 105 -17.44 -16.67 -3.85
N TRP A 106 -17.65 -15.53 -4.52
CA TRP A 106 -16.56 -14.80 -5.17
C TRP A 106 -15.61 -14.11 -4.19
N LEU A 107 -16.14 -13.55 -3.10
CA LEU A 107 -15.36 -12.85 -2.07
C LEU A 107 -14.75 -13.78 -1.02
N GLY A 108 -15.25 -15.01 -0.89
CA GLY A 108 -14.84 -15.98 0.13
C GLY A 108 -13.32 -16.12 0.29
N PRO A 109 -12.55 -16.35 -0.79
CA PRO A 109 -11.09 -16.45 -0.68
C PRO A 109 -10.42 -15.18 -0.14
N TYR A 110 -10.96 -14.00 -0.47
CA TYR A 110 -10.45 -12.72 0.06
C TYR A 110 -10.84 -12.53 1.53
N TYR A 111 -12.05 -12.93 1.89
CA TYR A 111 -12.53 -12.90 3.27
C TYR A 111 -11.68 -13.81 4.18
N ASP A 112 -11.35 -15.02 3.72
CA ASP A 112 -10.46 -15.95 4.43
C ASP A 112 -9.04 -15.37 4.54
N LYS A 113 -8.52 -14.79 3.46
CA LYS A 113 -7.20 -14.14 3.46
C LYS A 113 -7.13 -12.97 4.45
N ILE A 114 -8.18 -12.17 4.58
CA ILE A 114 -8.23 -11.07 5.57
C ILE A 114 -8.06 -11.63 6.98
N LEU A 115 -8.69 -12.78 7.30
CA LEU A 115 -8.54 -13.41 8.61
C LEU A 115 -7.11 -13.90 8.86
N GLU A 116 -6.46 -14.48 7.85
CA GLU A 116 -5.05 -14.88 7.93
C GLU A 116 -4.13 -13.68 8.13
N GLU A 117 -4.35 -12.59 7.39
CA GLU A 117 -3.59 -11.35 7.54
C GLU A 117 -3.77 -10.76 8.95
N ILE A 118 -5.00 -10.75 9.47
CA ILE A 118 -5.27 -10.35 10.85
C ILE A 118 -4.52 -11.25 11.81
N ARG A 119 -4.59 -12.58 11.69
CA ARG A 119 -3.88 -13.55 12.56
C ARG A 119 -2.37 -13.34 12.58
N SER A 120 -1.78 -13.00 11.43
CA SER A 120 -0.34 -12.76 11.31
C SER A 120 0.12 -11.40 11.84
N CYS A 121 -0.81 -10.49 12.16
CA CYS A 121 -0.46 -9.14 12.57
C CYS A 121 -0.04 -9.10 14.06
N PRO A 122 1.10 -8.46 14.40
CA PRO A 122 1.55 -8.38 15.79
C PRO A 122 0.60 -7.61 16.72
N VAL A 123 -0.17 -6.66 16.19
CA VAL A 123 -1.14 -5.89 16.97
C VAL A 123 -2.51 -6.00 16.31
N LYS A 124 -3.48 -6.50 17.08
CA LYS A 124 -4.84 -6.79 16.63
C LYS A 124 -5.83 -6.13 17.56
N TYR A 125 -7.04 -5.88 17.06
CA TYR A 125 -8.14 -5.36 17.86
C TYR A 125 -9.32 -6.32 17.77
N ALA A 126 -10.07 -6.48 18.86
CA ALA A 126 -11.33 -7.23 18.85
C ALA A 126 -12.40 -6.45 19.60
N ASP A 127 -13.63 -6.53 19.09
CA ASP A 127 -14.84 -5.96 19.69
C ASP A 127 -16.04 -6.84 19.32
N GLU A 128 -17.10 -6.78 20.12
CA GLU A 128 -18.34 -7.48 19.86
C GLU A 128 -19.57 -6.70 20.30
N THR A 129 -20.58 -6.67 19.43
CA THR A 129 -21.84 -5.97 19.70
C THR A 129 -23.04 -6.87 19.45
N VAL A 130 -24.14 -6.59 20.13
CA VAL A 130 -25.39 -7.35 19.96
C VAL A 130 -25.92 -7.15 18.55
N HIS A 131 -26.24 -8.25 17.88
CA HIS A 131 -26.87 -8.28 16.57
C HIS A 131 -28.11 -9.17 16.62
N ARG A 132 -29.21 -8.79 15.97
CA ARG A 132 -30.44 -9.59 16.00
C ARG A 132 -30.69 -10.21 14.64
N ILE A 133 -30.85 -11.54 14.64
CA ILE A 133 -31.30 -12.30 13.47
C ILE A 133 -32.63 -12.94 13.85
N ASP A 134 -33.70 -12.61 13.13
CA ASP A 134 -35.05 -13.13 13.34
C ASP A 134 -35.52 -13.04 14.81
N GLY A 135 -35.17 -11.93 15.48
CA GLY A 135 -35.52 -11.69 16.88
C GLY A 135 -34.67 -12.43 17.91
N ILE A 136 -33.76 -13.29 17.48
CA ILE A 136 -32.79 -13.99 18.33
C ILE A 136 -31.54 -13.12 18.46
N ASN A 137 -31.10 -12.89 19.70
CA ASN A 137 -29.85 -12.17 19.96
C ASN A 137 -28.66 -13.06 19.56
N GLN A 138 -27.81 -12.48 18.73
CA GLN A 138 -26.54 -12.98 18.25
C GLN A 138 -25.46 -11.93 18.57
N TRP A 139 -24.20 -12.24 18.31
CA TRP A 139 -23.08 -11.33 18.50
C TRP A 139 -22.37 -11.08 17.17
N LEU A 140 -22.32 -9.81 16.77
CA LEU A 140 -21.44 -9.37 15.69
C LEU A 140 -20.06 -9.13 16.28
N TRP A 141 -19.13 -10.02 15.96
CA TRP A 141 -17.72 -9.91 16.29
C TRP A 141 -16.98 -9.14 15.19
N GLY A 142 -16.13 -8.23 15.60
CA GLY A 142 -15.19 -7.51 14.75
C GLY A 142 -13.76 -7.81 15.18
N PHE A 143 -12.90 -8.17 14.22
CA PHE A 143 -11.46 -8.30 14.40
C PHE A 143 -10.76 -7.35 13.44
N PHE A 144 -9.77 -6.62 13.92
CA PHE A 144 -9.17 -5.53 13.15
C PHE A 144 -7.66 -5.48 13.27
N THR A 145 -7.06 -4.86 12.27
CA THR A 145 -5.70 -4.31 12.31
C THR A 145 -5.78 -2.88 11.78
N ARG A 146 -4.62 -2.20 11.67
CA ARG A 146 -4.55 -0.87 11.06
C ARG A 146 -5.14 -0.81 9.64
N GLU A 147 -5.08 -1.91 8.89
CA GLU A 147 -5.47 -1.90 7.47
C GLU A 147 -6.59 -2.88 7.10
N ARG A 148 -7.05 -3.70 8.05
CA ARG A 148 -8.00 -4.79 7.79
C ARG A 148 -9.10 -4.84 8.83
N ALA A 149 -10.28 -5.25 8.39
CA ALA A 149 -11.46 -5.45 9.22
C ALA A 149 -12.11 -6.78 8.82
N TYR A 150 -12.43 -7.59 9.81
CA TYR A 150 -13.10 -8.88 9.64
C TYR A 150 -14.29 -8.94 10.59
N TYR A 151 -15.46 -9.19 10.02
CA TYR A 151 -16.71 -9.27 10.78
C TYR A 151 -17.29 -10.67 10.67
N VAL A 152 -17.83 -11.18 11.78
CA VAL A 152 -18.52 -12.46 11.81
C VAL A 152 -19.66 -12.44 12.83
N ILE A 153 -20.73 -13.17 12.54
CA ILE A 153 -21.86 -13.32 13.46
C ILE A 153 -21.76 -14.69 14.12
N GLU A 154 -21.83 -14.72 15.44
CA GLU A 154 -21.74 -15.93 16.26
C GLU A 154 -22.80 -15.90 17.36
N GLU A 155 -23.23 -17.09 17.80
CA GLU A 155 -24.29 -17.25 18.81
C GLU A 155 -23.84 -16.88 20.23
N SER A 156 -22.54 -16.69 20.43
CA SER A 156 -21.94 -16.49 21.75
C SER A 156 -21.02 -15.27 21.79
N ARG A 157 -20.99 -14.63 22.96
CA ARG A 157 -19.95 -13.68 23.39
C ARG A 157 -18.76 -14.38 24.07
N GLY A 158 -18.81 -15.70 24.20
CA GLY A 158 -17.82 -16.45 24.96
C GLY A 158 -16.42 -16.40 24.33
N LYS A 159 -15.40 -16.51 25.20
CA LYS A 159 -13.97 -16.56 24.81
C LYS A 159 -13.65 -17.56 23.70
N GLY A 160 -14.41 -18.66 23.60
CA GLY A 160 -14.21 -19.68 22.58
C GLY A 160 -14.38 -19.14 21.15
N VAL A 161 -15.19 -18.09 20.96
CA VAL A 161 -15.31 -17.41 19.67
C VAL A 161 -14.02 -16.64 19.33
N ALA A 162 -13.52 -15.83 20.27
CA ALA A 162 -12.25 -15.12 20.09
C ALA A 162 -11.09 -16.10 19.85
N GLU A 163 -10.99 -17.18 20.63
CA GLU A 163 -9.99 -18.25 20.46
C GLU A 163 -10.08 -18.88 19.06
N LYS A 164 -11.29 -19.20 18.58
CA LYS A 164 -11.53 -19.78 17.24
C LYS A 164 -10.99 -18.87 16.13
N TYR A 165 -11.22 -17.56 16.21
CA TYR A 165 -10.85 -16.62 15.16
C TYR A 165 -9.39 -16.16 15.26
N LEU A 166 -8.82 -16.02 16.45
CA LEU A 166 -7.45 -15.58 16.67
C LEU A 166 -6.43 -16.73 16.85
N ARG A 167 -6.87 -17.99 16.70
CA ARG A 167 -5.99 -19.17 16.76
C ARG A 167 -4.74 -18.99 15.90
N GLY A 168 -3.61 -19.44 16.41
CA GLY A 168 -2.32 -19.37 15.71
C GLY A 168 -1.65 -17.99 15.75
N SER A 169 -2.19 -17.03 16.52
CA SER A 169 -1.43 -15.82 16.87
C SER A 169 -0.17 -16.20 17.67
N HIS A 170 0.90 -15.43 17.51
CA HIS A 170 2.14 -15.62 18.25
C HIS A 170 1.94 -15.27 19.74
N GLU A 171 2.77 -15.84 20.61
CA GLU A 171 2.72 -15.56 22.06
C GLU A 171 3.05 -14.09 22.41
N ASP A 172 3.82 -13.44 21.54
CA ASP A 172 4.20 -12.02 21.67
C ASP A 172 3.19 -11.05 21.03
N ASP A 173 2.10 -11.55 20.43
CA ASP A 173 1.11 -10.70 19.78
C ASP A 173 0.24 -9.97 20.81
N VAL A 174 -0.08 -8.70 20.52
CA VAL A 174 -0.92 -7.86 21.37
C VAL A 174 -2.35 -7.82 20.84
N LEU A 175 -3.30 -8.26 21.65
CA LEU A 175 -4.73 -8.09 21.40
C LEU A 175 -5.28 -6.91 22.20
N VAL A 176 -5.66 -5.85 21.50
CA VAL A 176 -6.34 -4.69 22.05
C VAL A 176 -7.84 -4.93 22.01
N ARG A 177 -8.51 -4.70 23.13
CA ARG A 177 -9.95 -4.90 23.29
C ARG A 177 -10.44 -3.90 24.32
N ASP A 178 -11.67 -3.44 24.19
CA ASP A 178 -12.26 -2.62 25.23
C ASP A 178 -12.70 -3.54 26.38
N ASP A 179 -11.80 -3.75 27.35
CA ASP A 179 -12.08 -4.56 28.54
C ASP A 179 -13.00 -3.81 29.52
N TYR A 180 -14.18 -3.42 29.03
CA TYR A 180 -14.99 -2.36 29.59
C TYR A 180 -15.73 -2.80 30.85
N GLY A 181 -15.11 -2.57 32.01
CA GLY A 181 -15.73 -2.64 33.33
C GLY A 181 -15.37 -1.38 34.11
N ALA A 182 -15.90 -0.23 33.67
CA ALA A 182 -15.17 1.02 33.73
C ALA A 182 -13.81 0.82 33.03
N TYR A 183 -13.14 1.86 32.61
CA TYR A 183 -11.71 1.70 32.33
C TYR A 183 -10.91 1.66 33.66
N THR A 184 -11.53 1.03 34.66
CA THR A 184 -11.23 0.67 36.04
C THR A 184 -10.43 1.66 36.90
N LYS A 185 -10.40 2.94 36.48
CA LYS A 185 -9.76 4.16 37.02
C LYS A 185 -8.55 4.71 36.23
N LEU A 186 -8.38 4.32 34.97
CA LEU A 186 -7.58 5.00 33.92
C LEU A 186 -6.35 5.77 34.47
N PRO A 187 -6.06 7.00 34.03
CA PRO A 187 -6.11 8.13 34.95
C PRO A 187 -7.53 8.66 35.21
#